data_AF-A0A967LTL4-F1
#
_entry.id   AF-A0A967LTL4-F1
#
_cell.length_a   1.000
_cell.length_b   1.000
_cell.length_c   1.000
_cell.angle_alpha   90.00
_cell.angle_beta   90.00
_cell.angle_gamma   90.00
#
_symmetry.space_group_name_H-M   'P 1'
#
loop_
_entity.id
_entity.type
_entity.pdbx_description
1 polymer ?
#
loop_
_entity_poly.entity_id
_entity_poly.type
_entity_poly.pdbx_seq_one_letter_code
_entity_poly.pdbx_strand_id
1 'polypeptide(L)'
;VLDMIAGAYDITAYQQSATTDEVLPVGEHAYLRGTWTVAPTGEAEGDTFDGKWSALFRPGPDGSWQLWRWMWNQPSDQAPTSTP
;
A
#
# COMPACT_ATOMS: atom_id res chain seq x y z
N VAL A 1 -9.63 -3.90 18.45
CA VAL A 1 -8.61 -4.29 17.44
C VAL A 1 -8.61 -3.32 16.26
N LEU A 2 -9.76 -2.99 15.65
CA LEU A 2 -9.83 -1.89 14.65
C LEU A 2 -9.39 -0.54 15.24
N ASP A 3 -9.85 -0.19 16.45
CA ASP A 3 -9.42 1.05 17.15
C ASP A 3 -7.93 1.06 17.52
N MET A 4 -7.28 -0.10 17.60
CA MET A 4 -5.84 -0.21 17.90
C MET A 4 -4.99 0.04 16.64
N ILE A 5 -5.54 -0.21 15.46
CA ILE A 5 -4.91 0.10 14.17
C ILE A 5 -5.15 1.57 13.79
N ALA A 6 -6.31 2.13 14.17
CA ALA A 6 -6.66 3.53 13.89
C ALA A 6 -6.12 4.53 14.93
N GLY A 7 -5.98 4.15 16.21
CA GLY A 7 -5.59 5.06 17.29
C GLY A 7 -4.09 5.34 17.42
N ALA A 8 -3.24 4.53 16.78
CA ALA A 8 -1.78 4.69 16.80
C ALA A 8 -1.22 5.25 15.48
N TYR A 9 -2.07 5.42 14.46
CA TYR A 9 -1.66 5.88 13.13
C TYR A 9 -2.19 7.30 12.92
N ASP A 10 -1.35 8.28 13.19
CA ASP A 10 -1.65 9.64 12.75
C ASP A 10 -1.50 9.71 11.23
N ILE A 11 -2.65 9.57 10.55
CA ILE A 11 -2.75 9.62 9.09
C ILE A 11 -2.30 10.97 8.51
N THR A 12 -2.14 12.01 9.35
CA THR A 12 -1.61 13.31 8.93
C THR A 12 -0.09 13.39 9.03
N ALA A 13 0.53 12.58 9.92
CA ALA A 13 1.96 12.53 10.15
C ALA A 13 2.73 11.62 9.18
N TYR A 14 2.04 10.76 8.43
CA TYR A 14 2.64 9.85 7.46
C TYR A 14 1.95 9.90 6.10
N GLN A 15 2.75 9.98 5.04
CA GLN A 15 2.29 9.90 3.65
C GLN A 15 2.60 8.52 3.09
N GLN A 16 1.56 7.87 2.57
CA GLN A 16 1.69 6.66 1.77
C GLN A 16 1.73 7.01 0.28
N SER A 17 2.68 6.41 -0.44
CA SER A 17 2.73 6.43 -1.90
C SER A 17 2.84 4.99 -2.43
N ALA A 18 2.37 4.76 -3.65
CA ALA A 18 2.46 3.47 -4.31
C ALA A 18 2.74 3.67 -5.80
N THR A 19 3.52 2.76 -6.36
CA THR A 19 3.77 2.65 -7.81
C THR A 19 3.03 1.43 -8.34
N THR A 20 2.70 1.44 -9.64
CA THR A 20 2.22 0.25 -10.36
C THR A 20 3.30 -0.15 -11.35
N ASP A 21 3.91 -1.31 -11.12
CA ASP A 21 4.97 -1.84 -11.98
C ASP A 21 4.41 -2.64 -13.14
N GLU A 22 3.28 -3.33 -12.92
CA GLU A 22 2.70 -4.24 -13.89
C GLU A 22 1.18 -4.32 -13.78
N VAL A 23 0.54 -4.43 -14.94
CA VAL A 23 -0.88 -4.72 -15.12
C VAL A 23 -1.01 -5.91 -16.07
N LEU A 24 -1.61 -7.00 -15.60
CA LEU A 24 -1.84 -8.22 -16.37
C LEU A 24 -3.35 -8.54 -16.42
N PRO A 25 -4.03 -8.25 -17.54
CA PRO A 25 -5.40 -8.70 -17.76
C PRO A 25 -5.47 -10.22 -17.91
N VAL A 26 -6.38 -10.88 -17.19
CA VAL A 26 -6.63 -12.32 -17.25
C VAL A 26 -8.13 -12.58 -17.25
N GLY A 27 -8.70 -12.79 -18.45
CA GLY A 27 -10.14 -12.91 -18.62
C GLY A 27 -10.87 -11.66 -18.14
N GLU A 28 -11.83 -11.83 -17.24
CA GLU A 28 -12.57 -10.72 -16.61
C GLU A 28 -11.87 -10.15 -15.36
N HIS A 29 -10.60 -10.49 -15.13
CA HIS A 29 -9.83 -9.98 -14.01
C HIS A 29 -8.61 -9.19 -14.49
N ALA A 30 -8.06 -8.37 -13.61
CA ALA A 30 -6.75 -7.76 -13.80
C ALA A 30 -5.90 -7.99 -12.55
N TYR A 31 -4.74 -8.60 -12.74
CA TYR A 31 -3.71 -8.69 -11.70
C TYR A 31 -2.80 -7.47 -11.82
N LEU A 32 -2.57 -6.79 -10.70
CA LEU A 32 -1.64 -5.67 -10.61
C LEU A 32 -0.62 -5.94 -9.51
N ARG A 33 0.59 -5.39 -9.68
CA ARG A 33 1.60 -5.36 -8.61
C ARG A 33 2.42 -4.09 -8.69
N GLY A 34 3.07 -3.77 -7.57
CA GLY A 34 4.02 -2.67 -7.51
C GLY A 34 4.69 -2.56 -6.16
N THR A 35 5.25 -1.38 -5.90
CA THR A 35 5.85 -1.03 -4.61
C THR A 35 4.99 -0.03 -3.86
N TRP A 36 5.17 0.03 -2.54
CA TRP A 36 4.59 1.06 -1.70
C TRP A 36 5.67 1.61 -0.77
N THR A 37 5.50 2.86 -0.36
CA THR A 37 6.35 3.54 0.64
C THR A 37 5.45 4.32 1.59
N VAL A 38 5.76 4.28 2.88
CA VAL A 38 5.18 5.11 3.93
C VAL A 38 6.31 5.90 4.57
N ALA A 39 6.23 7.22 4.52
CA ALA A 39 7.25 8.11 5.08
C ALA A 39 6.59 9.22 5.92
N PRO A 40 7.26 9.78 6.93
CA PRO A 40 6.75 10.92 7.69
C PRO A 40 6.48 12.15 6.80
N THR A 41 5.51 12.98 7.17
CA THR A 41 5.19 14.23 6.49
C THR A 41 5.91 15.42 7.13
N GLY A 42 6.48 16.31 6.31
CA GLY A 42 7.03 17.59 6.79
C GLY A 42 8.09 17.43 7.88
N GLU A 43 7.80 17.93 9.08
CA GLU A 43 8.66 17.88 10.28
C GLU A 43 8.35 16.67 11.20
N ALA A 44 7.47 15.76 10.80
CA ALA A 44 7.17 14.58 11.61
C ALA A 44 8.40 13.67 11.73
N GLU A 45 8.76 13.32 12.96
CA GLU A 45 9.82 12.35 13.21
C GLU A 45 9.29 10.92 13.02
N GLY A 46 10.08 10.08 12.37
CA GLY A 46 9.70 8.70 12.15
C GLY A 46 10.55 7.95 11.14
N ASP A 47 10.30 6.65 11.08
CA ASP A 47 10.98 5.77 10.16
C ASP A 47 10.24 5.69 8.83
N THR A 48 11.00 5.54 7.75
CA THR A 48 10.44 5.21 6.44
C THR A 48 10.29 3.69 6.32
N PHE A 49 9.14 3.27 5.79
CA PHE A 49 8.83 1.87 5.49
C PHE A 49 8.56 1.72 4.01
N ASP A 50 8.99 0.61 3.41
CA ASP A 50 8.63 0.27 2.05
C ASP A 50 8.32 -1.21 1.91
N GLY A 51 7.80 -1.57 0.74
CA GLY A 51 7.52 -2.96 0.44
C GLY A 51 6.87 -3.16 -0.91
N LYS A 52 6.27 -4.33 -1.08
CA LYS A 52 5.62 -4.73 -2.32
C LYS A 52 4.14 -4.97 -2.06
N TRP A 53 3.35 -4.77 -3.11
CA TRP A 53 1.94 -5.11 -3.10
C TRP A 53 1.56 -5.89 -4.36
N SER A 54 0.50 -6.68 -4.23
CA SER A 54 -0.20 -7.32 -5.34
C SER A 54 -1.70 -7.22 -5.12
N ALA A 55 -2.45 -7.06 -6.20
CA ALA A 55 -3.89 -6.88 -6.15
C ALA A 55 -4.57 -7.59 -7.32
N LEU A 56 -5.79 -8.02 -7.08
CA LEU A 56 -6.68 -8.58 -8.10
C LEU A 56 -7.91 -7.68 -8.20
N PHE A 57 -8.21 -7.26 -9.42
CA PHE A 57 -9.36 -6.44 -9.76
C PHE A 57 -10.34 -7.25 -10.60
N ARG A 58 -11.63 -6.91 -10.48
CA ARG A 58 -12.71 -7.43 -11.32
C ARG A 58 -13.70 -6.29 -11.65
N PRO A 59 -14.42 -6.33 -12.77
CA PRO A 59 -15.46 -5.35 -13.05
C PRO A 59 -16.61 -5.49 -12.05
N GLY A 60 -17.13 -4.35 -11.60
CA GLY A 60 -18.39 -4.24 -10.88
C GLY A 60 -19.60 -4.27 -11.83
N PRO A 61 -20.83 -4.26 -11.29
CA PRO A 61 -22.06 -4.30 -12.10
C PRO A 61 -22.21 -3.11 -13.07
N ASP A 62 -21.56 -1.99 -12.79
CA ASP A 62 -21.52 -0.78 -13.61
C ASP A 62 -20.36 -0.75 -14.62
N GLY A 63 -19.57 -1.83 -14.69
CA GLY A 63 -18.39 -1.94 -15.54
C GLY A 63 -17.14 -1.26 -14.99
N SER A 64 -17.20 -0.64 -13.80
CA SER A 64 -16.01 -0.06 -13.15
C SER A 64 -15.10 -1.16 -12.58
N TRP A 65 -13.78 -0.98 -12.66
CA TRP A 65 -12.86 -1.93 -12.01
C TRP A 65 -12.90 -1.75 -10.49
N GLN A 66 -13.13 -2.85 -9.78
CA GLN A 66 -13.17 -2.89 -8.32
C GLN A 66 -12.02 -3.74 -7.78
N LEU A 67 -11.34 -3.23 -6.76
CA LEU A 67 -10.36 -3.98 -6.00
C LEU A 67 -11.07 -5.14 -5.29
N TRP A 68 -10.64 -6.37 -5.60
CA TRP A 68 -11.26 -7.56 -5.04
C TRP A 68 -10.36 -8.27 -4.02
N ARG A 69 -9.05 -8.28 -4.26
CA ARG A 69 -8.03 -8.76 -3.31
C ARG A 69 -6.86 -7.80 -3.30
N TRP A 70 -6.31 -7.58 -2.12
CA TRP A 70 -5.10 -6.81 -1.92
C TRP A 70 -4.23 -7.50 -0.89
N MET A 71 -2.98 -7.70 -1.24
CA MET A 71 -1.95 -8.29 -0.39
C MET A 71 -0.72 -7.40 -0.47
N TRP A 72 -0.06 -7.20 0.66
CA TRP A 72 1.16 -6.42 0.74
C TRP A 72 2.10 -7.06 1.77
N ASN A 73 3.39 -6.76 1.63
CA ASN A 73 4.41 -7.16 2.58
C ASN A 73 5.43 -6.04 2.80
N GLN A 74 6.23 -6.19 3.85
CA GLN A 74 7.51 -5.52 4.07
C GLN A 74 8.63 -6.56 3.88
N PRO A 75 9.84 -6.15 3.46
CA PRO A 75 11.01 -7.02 3.54
C PRO A 75 11.20 -7.51 4.99
N SER A 76 11.46 -8.80 5.16
CA SER A 76 11.61 -9.42 6.48
C SER A 76 12.86 -8.95 7.25
N ASP A 77 13.79 -8.30 6.55
CA ASP A 77 15.09 -7.82 7.02
C ASP A 77 15.19 -6.29 7.05
N GLN A 78 14.10 -5.57 6.76
CA GLN A 78 14.14 -4.12 6.78
C GLN A 78 14.21 -3.59 8.21
N ALA A 79 15.38 -3.07 8.59
CA ALA A 79 15.48 -2.20 9.74
C ALA A 79 14.80 -0.86 9.39
N PRO A 80 14.00 -0.29 10.29
CA PRO A 80 13.51 1.07 10.10
C PRO A 80 14.68 2.02 9.85
N THR A 81 14.60 2.81 8.77
CA THR A 81 15.54 3.90 8.51
C THR A 81 14.89 5.21 8.86
N SER A 82 15.43 5.87 9.88
CA SER A 82 15.00 7.20 10.31
C SER A 82 15.42 8.23 9.27
N THR A 83 14.49 9.12 8.95
CA THR A 83 14.78 10.29 8.09
C THR A 83 15.50 11.34 8.95
N PRO A 84 16.61 11.95 8.50
CA PRO A 84 17.32 13.00 9.27
C PRO A 84 16.52 14.30 9.40
#